data_AF-A0A5J6SQK0-F1
#
_entry.id   AF-A0A5J6SQK0-F1
#
_cell.length_a   1.000
_cell.length_b   1.000
_cell.length_c   1.000
_cell.angle_alpha   90.00
_cell.angle_beta   90.00
_cell.angle_gamma   90.00
#
_symmetry.space_group_name_H-M   'P 1'
#
loop_
_entity.id
_entity.type
_entity.pdbx_description
1 polymer ?
#
loop_
_entity_poly.entity_id
_entity_poly.type
_entity_poly.pdbx_seq_one_letter_code
_entity_poly.pdbx_strand_id
1 'polypeptide(L)'
;MDDKQLEERIDLLKSSYERVPSNFDVDEVLNKIEEKEVSLKMEPIKKESKWRLLSVLTVSIASIFVMGLLSAFYIFQSEVQQGENRGDKQAQIVAEQYIEKLKEQYPIEREKRRKLLNLSEDEFSKIDFISLADSNYEFIIDPRSNRYFSNIVIGDVDSRVTDLLNELILPSEMVEEIEKQEQLDKAETIEFFKKYYSSINSLKLYANEKLKDYNDELTVYNEDGLYSLNSILENEEDLPVELQNLIQSLQKQGLELGAIEDGLEIEFRFNQDLVQSKIAYKLDTIADGYFAIMSFEPFTYAWELLHPMQETMGALLSMEDVLLDESVGGFGRMETYYTSVFYFLVKGTRENPVFSAKGIVKEEYRKMWRQMTEVDKNSPSPYLLIPIVKEFEGNGWKKSEEWDDFSYEDIEVALHLAVNGDLGQFMPTK
;
A
#
# COMPACT_ATOMS: atom_id res chain seq x y z
N MET A 1 29.12 -22.41 -21.42
CA MET A 1 28.01 -22.03 -22.32
C MET A 1 28.45 -22.41 -23.72
N ASP A 2 27.61 -23.13 -24.44
CA ASP A 2 27.95 -23.80 -25.70
C ASP A 2 27.68 -22.84 -26.87
N ASP A 3 28.70 -22.57 -27.69
CA ASP A 3 28.68 -21.56 -28.77
C ASP A 3 27.56 -21.79 -29.80
N LYS A 4 27.05 -23.02 -29.89
CA LYS A 4 25.90 -23.37 -30.74
C LYS A 4 24.58 -22.74 -30.32
N GLN A 5 24.36 -22.52 -29.02
CA GLN A 5 23.14 -21.89 -28.52
C GLN A 5 23.12 -20.38 -28.81
N LEU A 6 24.30 -19.78 -28.99
CA LEU A 6 24.43 -18.38 -29.37
C LEU A 6 24.14 -18.19 -30.86
N GLU A 7 24.63 -19.09 -31.72
CA GLU A 7 24.34 -19.07 -33.16
C GLU A 7 22.85 -19.25 -33.45
N GLU A 8 22.15 -20.17 -32.78
CA GLU A 8 20.70 -20.35 -32.95
C GLU A 8 19.91 -19.10 -32.55
N ARG A 9 20.34 -18.38 -31.51
CA ARG A 9 19.68 -17.13 -31.08
C ARG A 9 19.90 -15.98 -32.07
N ILE A 10 21.07 -15.90 -32.69
CA ILE A 10 21.37 -14.88 -33.70
C ILE A 10 20.58 -15.14 -34.99
N ASP A 11 20.45 -16.39 -35.41
CA ASP A 11 19.67 -16.74 -36.61
C ASP A 11 18.16 -16.50 -36.42
N LEU A 12 17.62 -16.79 -35.23
CA LEU A 12 16.23 -16.45 -34.89
C LEU A 12 15.98 -14.94 -34.95
N LEU A 13 16.91 -14.12 -34.40
CA LEU A 13 16.80 -12.67 -34.41
C LEU A 13 16.79 -12.10 -35.83
N LYS A 14 17.65 -12.63 -36.71
CA LYS A 14 17.74 -12.23 -38.11
C LYS A 14 16.46 -12.58 -38.88
N SER A 15 15.86 -13.73 -38.58
CA SER A 15 14.61 -14.19 -39.20
C SER A 15 13.38 -13.36 -38.81
N SER A 16 13.41 -12.66 -37.67
CA SER A 16 12.36 -11.72 -37.27
C SER A 16 12.48 -10.38 -38.00
N TYR A 17 13.71 -9.91 -38.24
CA TYR A 17 13.94 -8.65 -38.94
C TYR A 17 13.60 -8.70 -40.44
N GLU A 18 13.75 -9.86 -41.08
CA GLU A 18 13.42 -10.05 -42.50
C GLU A 18 11.90 -10.18 -42.76
N ARG A 19 11.05 -10.26 -41.72
CA ARG A 19 9.59 -10.42 -41.84
C ARG A 19 8.78 -9.13 -41.82
N VAL A 20 9.42 -7.96 -41.72
CA VAL A 20 8.72 -6.66 -41.81
C VAL A 20 8.40 -6.35 -43.28
N PRO A 21 7.12 -6.25 -43.70
CA PRO A 21 6.80 -5.87 -45.07
C PRO A 21 7.15 -4.40 -45.30
N SER A 22 7.98 -4.12 -46.31
CA SER A 22 8.48 -2.79 -46.69
C SER A 22 7.42 -1.78 -47.17
N ASN A 23 6.12 -2.08 -47.09
CA ASN A 23 5.06 -1.22 -47.61
C ASN A 23 4.09 -0.85 -46.47
N PHE A 24 4.53 0.03 -45.58
CA PHE A 24 3.66 0.74 -44.64
C PHE A 24 3.30 2.10 -45.27
N ASP A 25 2.05 2.27 -45.72
CA ASP A 25 1.58 3.49 -46.37
C ASP A 25 0.99 4.45 -45.34
N VAL A 26 1.83 5.39 -44.90
CA VAL A 26 1.54 6.39 -43.86
C VAL A 26 0.41 7.34 -44.28
N ASP A 27 0.23 7.56 -45.59
CA ASP A 27 -0.72 8.54 -46.13
C ASP A 27 -2.17 8.02 -46.12
N GLU A 28 -2.40 6.70 -46.13
CA GLU A 28 -3.74 6.11 -45.98
C GLU A 28 -4.28 6.27 -44.55
N VAL A 29 -3.39 6.20 -43.55
CA VAL A 29 -3.75 6.29 -42.13
C VAL A 29 -4.11 7.73 -41.75
N LEU A 30 -3.35 8.72 -42.25
CA LEU A 30 -3.62 10.13 -41.97
C LEU A 30 -4.94 10.61 -42.59
N ASN A 31 -5.28 10.15 -43.80
CA ASN A 31 -6.56 10.50 -44.44
C ASN A 31 -7.79 9.93 -43.71
N LYS A 32 -7.68 8.78 -43.01
CA LYS A 32 -8.78 8.22 -42.21
C LYS A 32 -9.03 8.97 -40.90
N ILE A 33 -8.07 9.79 -40.44
CA ILE A 33 -8.19 10.58 -39.22
C ILE A 33 -8.85 11.94 -39.52
N GLU A 34 -8.54 12.56 -40.65
CA GLU A 34 -9.11 13.87 -41.03
C GLU A 34 -10.59 13.80 -41.46
N GLU A 35 -11.10 12.66 -41.95
CA GLU A 35 -12.52 12.50 -42.31
C GLU A 35 -13.48 12.37 -41.11
N LYS A 36 -12.98 12.18 -39.88
CA LYS A 36 -13.82 11.96 -38.68
C LYS A 36 -14.13 13.22 -37.85
N GLU A 37 -13.56 14.38 -38.15
CA GLU A 37 -13.67 15.58 -37.29
C GLU A 37 -14.78 16.59 -37.65
N VAL A 38 -15.73 16.27 -38.54
CA VAL A 38 -16.84 17.20 -38.85
C VAL A 38 -18.21 16.54 -38.69
N SER A 39 -18.72 16.44 -37.46
CA SER A 39 -20.12 16.77 -37.11
C SER A 39 -20.47 16.50 -35.64
N LEU A 40 -20.27 17.49 -34.77
CA LEU A 40 -20.98 17.56 -33.49
C LEU A 40 -21.81 18.85 -33.46
N LYS A 41 -23.05 18.77 -33.94
CA LYS A 41 -24.11 19.73 -33.60
C LYS A 41 -24.88 19.15 -32.41
N MET A 42 -24.78 19.80 -31.26
CA MET A 42 -25.60 19.54 -30.08
C MET A 42 -27.05 19.96 -30.33
N GLU A 43 -28.00 19.04 -30.11
CA GLU A 43 -29.40 19.37 -29.79
C GLU A 43 -29.76 18.79 -28.41
N PRO A 44 -30.57 19.49 -27.59
CA PRO A 44 -30.84 19.09 -26.21
C PRO A 44 -32.05 18.15 -26.16
N ILE A 45 -31.91 16.98 -25.53
CA ILE A 45 -33.05 16.06 -25.32
C ILE A 45 -33.40 15.94 -23.84
N LYS A 46 -34.71 16.05 -23.62
CA LYS A 46 -35.47 16.09 -22.37
C LYS A 46 -35.54 14.74 -21.64
N LYS A 47 -35.82 14.90 -20.35
CA LYS A 47 -36.27 13.96 -19.32
C LYS A 47 -37.39 12.97 -19.74
N GLU A 48 -37.29 11.79 -19.12
CA GLU A 48 -38.30 10.80 -18.68
C GLU A 48 -38.41 9.45 -19.41
N SER A 49 -38.22 8.37 -18.63
CA SER A 49 -39.07 7.16 -18.53
C SER A 49 -38.23 5.99 -17.96
N LYS A 50 -38.22 5.75 -16.64
CA LYS A 50 -38.96 4.67 -15.94
C LYS A 50 -39.21 3.40 -16.79
N TRP A 51 -38.64 2.28 -16.36
CA TRP A 51 -39.25 0.98 -16.01
C TRP A 51 -38.15 -0.11 -15.95
N ARG A 52 -37.71 -0.49 -14.73
CA ARG A 52 -37.98 -1.78 -14.02
C ARG A 52 -36.92 -2.87 -14.29
N LEU A 53 -36.02 -3.09 -13.33
CA LEU A 53 -36.10 -4.05 -12.20
C LEU A 53 -35.59 -5.45 -12.58
N LEU A 54 -34.36 -5.78 -12.15
CA LEU A 54 -33.98 -7.11 -11.70
C LEU A 54 -33.26 -7.00 -10.36
N SER A 55 -34.08 -7.18 -9.31
CA SER A 55 -33.78 -7.89 -8.05
C SER A 55 -32.37 -7.75 -7.45
N VAL A 56 -32.17 -6.64 -6.73
CA VAL A 56 -31.20 -6.58 -5.63
C VAL A 56 -31.79 -7.38 -4.47
N LEU A 57 -31.09 -8.43 -4.03
CA LEU A 57 -31.32 -9.08 -2.74
C LEU A 57 -31.01 -8.06 -1.63
N THR A 58 -32.02 -7.31 -1.22
CA THR A 58 -31.99 -6.56 0.04
C THR A 58 -32.00 -7.55 1.19
N VAL A 59 -30.81 -7.95 1.64
CA VAL A 59 -30.63 -8.40 3.02
C VAL A 59 -30.64 -7.14 3.87
N SER A 60 -31.74 -6.93 4.59
CA SER A 60 -31.83 -5.95 5.65
C SER A 60 -30.82 -6.31 6.74
N ILE A 61 -29.63 -5.72 6.68
CA ILE A 61 -28.68 -5.71 7.79
C ILE A 61 -29.22 -4.69 8.79
N ALA A 62 -29.69 -5.17 9.94
CA ALA A 62 -29.80 -4.29 11.10
C ALA A 62 -28.38 -3.80 11.42
N SER A 63 -28.13 -2.51 11.20
CA SER A 63 -26.90 -1.83 11.60
C SER A 63 -26.68 -2.02 13.10
N ILE A 64 -25.81 -2.95 13.47
CA ILE A 64 -25.07 -2.84 14.71
C ILE A 64 -23.93 -1.87 14.38
N PHE A 65 -24.04 -0.68 14.96
CA PHE A 65 -23.04 0.38 14.87
C PHE A 65 -21.68 -0.15 15.31
N VAL A 66 -20.72 -0.17 14.40
CA VAL A 66 -19.30 -0.14 14.76
C VAL A 66 -18.95 1.34 14.93
N MET A 67 -19.08 1.82 16.16
CA MET A 67 -18.40 3.03 16.62
C MET A 67 -17.57 2.59 17.82
N GLY A 68 -16.29 2.32 17.57
CA GLY A 68 -15.42 1.85 18.65
C GLY A 68 -13.99 1.50 18.23
N LEU A 69 -13.51 1.91 17.06
CA LEU A 69 -12.14 1.59 16.64
C LEU A 69 -11.05 2.31 17.46
N LEU A 70 -11.39 3.43 18.11
CA LEU A 70 -10.42 4.28 18.81
C LEU A 70 -10.42 4.12 20.35
N SER A 71 -11.45 3.50 20.94
CA SER A 71 -11.53 3.28 22.39
C SER A 71 -10.85 1.99 22.87
N ALA A 72 -10.57 1.04 21.97
CA ALA A 72 -10.13 -0.32 22.33
C ALA A 72 -8.72 -0.39 22.95
N PHE A 73 -7.80 0.51 22.56
CA PHE A 73 -6.38 0.35 22.90
C PHE A 73 -5.93 1.08 24.17
N TYR A 74 -6.66 2.11 24.61
CA TYR A 74 -6.27 2.87 25.81
C TYR A 74 -6.39 2.07 27.12
N ILE A 75 -7.11 0.95 27.11
CA ILE A 75 -7.38 0.13 28.30
C ILE A 75 -6.35 -1.01 28.45
N PHE A 76 -5.65 -1.43 27.39
CA PHE A 76 -4.71 -2.55 27.50
C PHE A 76 -3.43 -2.22 28.29
N GLN A 77 -3.12 -0.93 28.52
CA GLN A 77 -1.94 -0.50 29.27
C GLN A 77 -2.25 0.11 30.64
N SER A 78 -3.51 0.46 30.94
CA SER A 78 -3.85 1.24 32.15
C SER A 78 -4.60 0.48 33.25
N GLU A 79 -5.01 -0.78 33.04
CA GLU A 79 -5.66 -1.58 34.11
C GLU A 79 -5.06 -2.97 34.29
N VAL A 80 -3.74 -3.04 34.55
CA VAL A 80 -3.19 -4.12 35.40
C VAL A 80 -3.08 -3.58 36.83
N GLN A 81 -4.21 -3.10 37.38
CA GLN A 81 -4.30 -2.96 38.83
C GLN A 81 -4.66 -4.34 39.39
N GLN A 82 -3.78 -4.88 40.23
CA GLN A 82 -4.09 -5.98 41.13
C GLN A 82 -5.28 -5.57 42.00
N GLY A 83 -6.49 -5.88 41.54
CA GLY A 83 -7.71 -5.67 42.29
C GLY A 83 -7.83 -6.70 43.40
N GLU A 84 -7.82 -6.24 44.65
CA GLU A 84 -8.19 -7.01 45.82
C GLU A 84 -9.55 -7.71 45.62
N ASN A 85 -9.54 -9.05 45.72
CA ASN A 85 -10.65 -9.93 46.13
C ASN A 85 -12.09 -9.39 45.97
N ARG A 86 -12.50 -9.00 44.75
CA ARG A 86 -13.92 -8.97 44.38
C ARG A 86 -14.29 -10.40 44.00
N GLY A 87 -15.07 -11.05 44.86
CA GLY A 87 -15.23 -12.51 44.92
C GLY A 87 -15.36 -13.23 43.57
N ASP A 88 -14.57 -14.31 43.44
CA ASP A 88 -14.38 -15.21 42.28
C ASP A 88 -15.63 -15.50 41.44
N LYS A 89 -16.83 -15.49 42.03
CA LYS A 89 -18.09 -15.78 41.34
C LYS A 89 -18.53 -14.70 40.36
N GLN A 90 -18.32 -13.41 40.66
CA GLN A 90 -18.77 -12.34 39.78
C GLN A 90 -17.88 -12.24 38.53
N ALA A 91 -16.56 -12.37 38.71
CA ALA A 91 -15.61 -12.41 37.61
C ALA A 91 -15.90 -13.59 36.66
N GLN A 92 -16.21 -14.77 37.23
CA GLN A 92 -16.59 -15.94 36.45
C GLN A 92 -17.87 -15.72 35.62
N ILE A 93 -18.92 -15.12 36.18
CA ILE A 93 -20.17 -14.83 35.45
C ILE A 93 -19.91 -13.89 34.27
N VAL A 94 -19.11 -12.84 34.47
CA VAL A 94 -18.77 -11.88 33.41
C VAL A 94 -17.95 -12.55 32.30
N ALA A 95 -17.02 -13.45 32.66
CA ALA A 95 -16.26 -14.23 31.68
C ALA A 95 -17.12 -15.20 30.88
N GLU A 96 -18.07 -15.88 31.52
CA GLU A 96 -19.03 -16.76 30.84
C GLU A 96 -19.92 -15.95 29.87
N GLN A 97 -20.40 -14.77 30.28
CA GLN A 97 -21.18 -13.89 29.40
C GLN A 97 -20.39 -13.41 28.19
N TYR A 98 -19.12 -13.05 28.38
CA TYR A 98 -18.23 -12.67 27.29
C TYR A 98 -18.05 -13.80 26.28
N ILE A 99 -17.71 -15.01 26.75
CA ILE A 99 -17.51 -16.18 25.89
C ILE A 99 -18.79 -16.55 25.13
N GLU A 100 -19.95 -16.53 25.78
CA GLU A 100 -21.21 -16.89 25.13
C GLU A 100 -21.63 -15.86 24.07
N LYS A 101 -21.51 -14.55 24.36
CA LYS A 101 -21.74 -13.52 23.33
C LYS A 101 -20.78 -13.68 22.15
N LEU A 102 -19.53 -14.01 22.43
CA LEU A 102 -18.53 -14.16 21.37
C LEU A 102 -18.81 -15.38 20.49
N LYS A 103 -19.18 -16.54 21.07
CA LYS A 103 -19.60 -17.72 20.31
C LYS A 103 -20.82 -17.47 19.43
N GLU A 104 -21.72 -16.58 19.85
CA GLU A 104 -22.89 -16.18 19.07
C GLU A 104 -22.51 -15.25 17.92
N GLN A 105 -21.76 -14.17 18.21
CA GLN A 105 -21.53 -13.09 17.26
C GLN A 105 -20.40 -13.35 16.27
N TYR A 106 -19.30 -13.97 16.73
CA TYR A 106 -18.10 -14.14 15.91
C TYR A 106 -18.36 -14.92 14.62
N PRO A 107 -19.03 -16.10 14.63
CA PRO A 107 -19.29 -16.84 13.39
C PRO A 107 -20.18 -16.07 12.40
N ILE A 108 -21.11 -15.24 12.91
CA ILE A 108 -22.01 -14.42 12.09
C ILE A 108 -21.23 -13.31 11.39
N GLU A 109 -20.44 -12.55 12.15
CA GLU A 109 -19.65 -11.43 11.65
C GLU A 109 -18.53 -11.89 10.71
N ARG A 110 -17.94 -13.06 10.98
CA ARG A 110 -16.96 -13.71 10.11
C ARG A 110 -17.58 -14.13 8.77
N GLU A 111 -18.71 -14.84 8.80
CA GLU A 111 -19.42 -15.29 7.61
C GLU A 111 -19.93 -14.12 6.75
N LYS A 112 -20.36 -13.03 7.40
CA LYS A 112 -20.73 -11.78 6.71
C LYS A 112 -19.57 -11.27 5.87
N ARG A 113 -18.37 -11.15 6.44
CA ARG A 113 -17.19 -10.60 5.75
C ARG A 113 -16.61 -11.54 4.70
N ARG A 114 -16.63 -12.85 4.95
CA ARG A 114 -16.33 -13.86 3.93
C ARG A 114 -17.20 -13.67 2.68
N LYS A 115 -18.51 -13.50 2.88
CA LYS A 115 -19.46 -13.23 1.78
C LYS A 115 -19.21 -11.89 1.08
N LEU A 116 -18.79 -10.86 1.82
CA LEU A 116 -18.44 -9.56 1.23
C LEU A 116 -17.22 -9.65 0.31
N LEU A 117 -16.21 -10.46 0.68
CA LEU A 117 -15.05 -10.73 -0.17
C LEU A 117 -15.32 -11.78 -1.26
N ASN A 118 -16.48 -12.45 -1.21
CA ASN A 118 -16.86 -13.52 -2.13
C ASN A 118 -15.83 -14.66 -2.23
N LEU A 119 -15.23 -15.02 -1.09
CA LEU A 119 -14.22 -16.08 -1.00
C LEU A 119 -14.81 -17.37 -0.45
N SER A 120 -14.22 -18.51 -0.81
CA SER A 120 -14.50 -19.75 -0.08
C SER A 120 -13.99 -19.69 1.36
N GLU A 121 -14.44 -20.63 2.20
CA GLU A 121 -14.00 -20.71 3.60
C GLU A 121 -12.49 -20.95 3.72
N ASP A 122 -11.94 -21.81 2.87
CA ASP A 122 -10.51 -22.11 2.83
C ASP A 122 -9.68 -20.89 2.40
N GLU A 123 -10.16 -20.16 1.40
CA GLU A 123 -9.52 -18.92 0.93
C GLU A 123 -9.56 -17.80 1.96
N PHE A 124 -10.71 -17.57 2.59
CA PHE A 124 -10.87 -16.52 3.59
C PHE A 124 -9.99 -16.75 4.82
N SER A 125 -9.84 -18.01 5.24
CA SER A 125 -9.00 -18.39 6.39
C SER A 125 -7.50 -18.25 6.10
N LYS A 126 -7.08 -18.12 4.84
CA LYS A 126 -5.68 -17.90 4.45
C LYS A 126 -5.24 -16.44 4.54
N ILE A 127 -6.17 -15.51 4.74
CA ILE A 127 -5.85 -14.09 4.89
C ILE A 127 -5.27 -13.87 6.29
N ASP A 128 -4.05 -13.32 6.38
CA ASP A 128 -3.28 -13.26 7.64
C ASP A 128 -4.06 -12.64 8.82
N PHE A 129 -4.68 -11.47 8.63
CA PHE A 129 -5.43 -10.83 9.72
C PHE A 129 -6.69 -11.61 10.12
N ILE A 130 -7.29 -12.36 9.19
CA ILE A 130 -8.41 -13.26 9.48
C ILE A 130 -7.92 -14.47 10.28
N SER A 131 -6.83 -15.10 9.84
CA SER A 131 -6.23 -16.23 10.56
C SER A 131 -5.82 -15.84 11.99
N LEU A 132 -5.32 -14.62 12.18
CA LEU A 132 -5.00 -14.08 13.50
C LEU A 132 -6.26 -13.90 14.36
N ALA A 133 -7.31 -13.30 13.80
CA ALA A 133 -8.60 -13.15 14.48
C ALA A 133 -9.20 -14.52 14.86
N ASP A 134 -9.12 -15.51 13.97
CA ASP A 134 -9.60 -16.87 14.20
C ASP A 134 -8.82 -17.52 15.36
N SER A 135 -7.50 -17.35 15.36
CA SER A 135 -6.62 -17.85 16.43
C SER A 135 -6.94 -17.21 17.79
N ASN A 136 -7.19 -15.90 17.82
CA ASN A 136 -7.56 -15.19 19.04
C ASN A 136 -8.92 -15.64 19.56
N TYR A 137 -9.90 -15.79 18.66
CA TYR A 137 -11.21 -16.35 19.00
C TYR A 137 -11.09 -17.77 19.59
N GLU A 138 -10.39 -18.68 18.91
CA GLU A 138 -10.17 -20.04 19.37
C GLU A 138 -9.47 -20.08 20.73
N PHE A 139 -8.47 -19.22 20.93
CA PHE A 139 -7.78 -19.08 22.20
C PHE A 139 -8.72 -18.61 23.31
N ILE A 140 -9.67 -17.71 23.05
CA ILE A 140 -10.60 -17.21 24.08
C ILE A 140 -11.63 -18.28 24.47
N ILE A 141 -12.16 -19.02 23.50
CA ILE A 141 -13.25 -19.98 23.74
C ILE A 141 -12.77 -21.34 24.28
N ASP A 142 -11.46 -21.64 24.21
CA ASP A 142 -10.91 -22.90 24.74
C ASP A 142 -11.10 -23.00 26.27
N PRO A 143 -11.76 -24.06 26.79
CA PRO A 143 -11.93 -24.23 28.23
C PRO A 143 -10.61 -24.26 29.04
N ARG A 144 -9.48 -24.60 28.40
CA ARG A 144 -8.16 -24.65 29.02
C ARG A 144 -7.58 -23.25 29.25
N SER A 145 -7.81 -22.33 28.34
CA SER A 145 -7.39 -20.92 28.43
C SER A 145 -8.34 -20.08 29.27
N ASN A 146 -9.61 -20.49 29.39
CA ASN A 146 -10.63 -19.84 30.24
C ASN A 146 -10.18 -19.60 31.71
N ARG A 147 -9.29 -20.45 32.25
CA ARG A 147 -8.71 -20.27 33.59
C ARG A 147 -7.80 -19.05 33.75
N TYR A 148 -7.27 -18.51 32.64
CA TYR A 148 -6.53 -17.25 32.66
C TYR A 148 -7.48 -16.05 32.69
N PHE A 149 -8.66 -16.17 32.08
CA PHE A 149 -9.68 -15.12 32.03
C PHE A 149 -10.50 -14.97 33.31
N SER A 150 -10.63 -16.03 34.12
CA SER A 150 -11.35 -15.97 35.40
C SER A 150 -10.72 -15.02 36.43
N ASN A 151 -9.46 -14.63 36.24
CA ASN A 151 -8.73 -13.68 37.09
C ASN A 151 -8.62 -12.27 36.47
N ILE A 152 -9.14 -12.08 35.25
CA ILE A 152 -9.12 -10.79 34.57
C ILE A 152 -10.36 -10.03 34.98
N VAL A 153 -10.19 -8.78 35.42
CA VAL A 153 -11.30 -7.83 35.50
C VAL A 153 -11.74 -7.57 34.06
N ILE A 154 -12.73 -8.34 33.60
CA ILE A 154 -13.44 -8.01 32.39
C ILE A 154 -14.21 -6.73 32.72
N GLY A 155 -13.80 -5.63 32.08
CA GLY A 155 -14.53 -4.36 32.12
C GLY A 155 -15.89 -4.51 31.45
N ASP A 156 -16.21 -3.64 30.51
CA ASP A 156 -17.42 -3.82 29.73
C ASP A 156 -17.32 -5.03 28.79
N VAL A 157 -18.20 -6.02 28.97
CA VAL A 157 -18.28 -7.22 28.12
C VAL A 157 -18.52 -6.83 26.67
N ASP A 158 -19.39 -5.85 26.43
CA ASP A 158 -19.76 -5.44 25.07
C ASP A 158 -18.58 -4.77 24.35
N SER A 159 -17.80 -3.95 25.05
CA SER A 159 -16.54 -3.42 24.53
C SER A 159 -15.58 -4.55 24.12
N ARG A 160 -15.34 -5.55 24.99
CA ARG A 160 -14.38 -6.63 24.66
C ARG A 160 -14.84 -7.55 23.52
N VAL A 161 -16.14 -7.77 23.39
CA VAL A 161 -16.69 -8.49 22.22
C VAL A 161 -16.41 -7.67 20.97
N THR A 162 -16.72 -6.37 21.02
CA THR A 162 -16.48 -5.44 19.92
C THR A 162 -15.00 -5.39 19.53
N ASP A 163 -14.08 -5.36 20.49
CA ASP A 163 -12.64 -5.34 20.23
C ASP A 163 -12.18 -6.55 19.41
N LEU A 164 -12.66 -7.76 19.74
CA LEU A 164 -12.31 -8.96 18.97
C LEU A 164 -13.00 -8.98 17.60
N LEU A 165 -14.26 -8.57 17.52
CA LEU A 165 -14.97 -8.46 16.24
C LEU A 165 -14.31 -7.43 15.32
N ASN A 166 -13.69 -6.39 15.88
CA ASN A 166 -12.95 -5.38 15.14
C ASN A 166 -11.71 -5.94 14.45
N GLU A 167 -11.15 -7.07 14.92
CA GLU A 167 -10.05 -7.76 14.23
C GLU A 167 -10.45 -8.32 12.87
N LEU A 168 -11.76 -8.55 12.64
CA LEU A 168 -12.27 -9.03 11.35
C LEU A 168 -12.56 -7.90 10.35
N ILE A 169 -12.56 -6.64 10.77
CA ILE A 169 -13.04 -5.51 9.95
C ILE A 169 -12.27 -5.44 8.62
N LEU A 170 -13.02 -5.28 7.53
CA LEU A 170 -12.45 -5.12 6.21
C LEU A 170 -11.97 -3.69 5.97
N PRO A 171 -10.93 -3.46 5.14
CA PRO A 171 -10.46 -2.11 4.83
C PRO A 171 -11.57 -1.16 4.36
N SER A 172 -12.52 -1.62 3.53
CA SER A 172 -13.64 -0.79 3.10
C SER A 172 -14.52 -0.33 4.28
N GLU A 173 -14.75 -1.21 5.25
CA GLU A 173 -15.53 -0.89 6.45
C GLU A 173 -14.79 0.15 7.32
N MET A 174 -13.45 0.06 7.42
CA MET A 174 -12.65 1.08 8.13
C MET A 174 -12.78 2.46 7.47
N VAL A 175 -12.67 2.53 6.14
CA VAL A 175 -12.81 3.77 5.36
C VAL A 175 -14.21 4.37 5.56
N GLU A 176 -15.26 3.54 5.48
CA GLU A 176 -16.64 3.98 5.71
C GLU A 176 -16.90 4.46 7.15
N GLU A 177 -16.16 3.95 8.14
CA GLU A 177 -16.25 4.42 9.51
C GLU A 177 -15.65 5.82 9.63
N ILE A 178 -14.43 6.03 9.10
CA ILE A 178 -13.77 7.34 9.12
C ILE A 178 -14.59 8.41 8.38
N GLU A 179 -15.20 8.07 7.25
CA GLU A 179 -16.06 8.99 6.50
C GLU A 179 -17.19 9.57 7.36
N LYS A 180 -17.71 8.79 8.32
CA LYS A 180 -18.82 9.15 9.21
C LYS A 180 -18.38 9.81 10.51
N GLN A 181 -17.10 9.75 10.86
CA GLN A 181 -16.56 10.32 12.09
C GLN A 181 -16.31 11.83 11.96
N GLU A 182 -16.02 12.49 13.09
CA GLU A 182 -15.40 13.81 13.07
C GLU A 182 -13.96 13.71 12.54
N GLN A 183 -13.29 14.86 12.36
CA GLN A 183 -11.90 14.85 11.95
C GLN A 183 -11.05 14.19 13.05
N LEU A 184 -10.29 13.17 12.66
CA LEU A 184 -9.34 12.50 13.54
C LEU A 184 -8.19 13.43 13.89
N ASP A 185 -7.74 13.33 15.12
CA ASP A 185 -6.45 13.91 15.50
C ASP A 185 -5.28 13.04 14.98
N LYS A 186 -4.06 13.51 15.23
CA LYS A 186 -2.84 12.82 14.82
C LYS A 186 -2.72 11.41 15.39
N ALA A 187 -3.00 11.23 16.68
CA ALA A 187 -2.85 9.93 17.34
C ALA A 187 -3.88 8.93 16.81
N GLU A 188 -5.12 9.39 16.61
CA GLU A 188 -6.20 8.60 16.01
C GLU A 188 -5.89 8.23 14.55
N THR A 189 -5.29 9.16 13.78
CA THR A 189 -4.86 8.93 12.40
C THR A 189 -3.76 7.86 12.33
N ILE A 190 -2.76 7.93 13.21
CA ILE A 190 -1.68 6.92 13.29
C ILE A 190 -2.27 5.54 13.62
N GLU A 191 -3.19 5.47 14.59
CA GLU A 191 -3.82 4.21 14.97
C GLU A 191 -4.69 3.62 13.85
N PHE A 192 -5.41 4.46 13.11
CA PHE A 192 -6.13 4.06 11.91
C PHE A 192 -5.18 3.40 10.90
N PHE A 193 -4.07 4.06 10.54
CA PHE A 193 -3.14 3.51 9.55
C PHE A 193 -2.43 2.24 10.01
N LYS A 194 -2.13 2.08 11.30
CA LYS A 194 -1.58 0.82 11.84
C LYS A 194 -2.48 -0.38 11.52
N LYS A 195 -3.79 -0.23 11.70
CA LYS A 195 -4.78 -1.28 11.41
C LYS A 195 -5.02 -1.40 9.90
N TYR A 196 -5.29 -0.27 9.24
CA TYR A 196 -5.63 -0.23 7.82
C TYR A 196 -4.52 -0.80 6.94
N TYR A 197 -3.26 -0.40 7.17
CA TYR A 197 -2.10 -0.89 6.44
C TYR A 197 -1.91 -2.41 6.60
N SER A 198 -2.08 -2.93 7.81
CA SER A 198 -1.96 -4.37 8.07
C SER A 198 -3.02 -5.17 7.30
N SER A 199 -4.29 -4.76 7.38
CA SER A 199 -5.40 -5.45 6.73
C SER A 199 -5.31 -5.36 5.20
N ILE A 200 -5.03 -4.18 4.65
CA ILE A 200 -4.93 -3.99 3.20
C ILE A 200 -3.73 -4.74 2.61
N ASN A 201 -2.59 -4.76 3.31
CA ASN A 201 -1.42 -5.50 2.85
C ASN A 201 -1.64 -7.01 2.93
N SER A 202 -2.33 -7.51 3.95
CA SER A 202 -2.72 -8.92 4.05
C SER A 202 -3.63 -9.34 2.89
N LEU A 203 -4.62 -8.51 2.54
CA LEU A 203 -5.47 -8.75 1.36
C LEU A 203 -4.67 -8.71 0.06
N LYS A 204 -3.77 -7.73 -0.09
CA LYS A 204 -2.88 -7.60 -1.25
C LYS A 204 -2.02 -8.86 -1.44
N LEU A 205 -1.39 -9.34 -0.37
CA LEU A 205 -0.55 -10.54 -0.41
C LEU A 205 -1.36 -11.78 -0.82
N TYR A 206 -2.52 -12.00 -0.19
CA TYR A 206 -3.43 -13.09 -0.56
C TYR A 206 -3.84 -12.98 -2.04
N ALA A 207 -4.25 -11.79 -2.47
CA ALA A 207 -4.72 -11.55 -3.82
C ALA A 207 -3.64 -11.79 -4.88
N ASN A 208 -2.40 -11.34 -4.61
CA ASN A 208 -1.27 -11.52 -5.51
C ASN A 208 -0.81 -12.98 -5.56
N GLU A 209 -0.92 -13.72 -4.46
CA GLU A 209 -0.72 -15.17 -4.45
C GLU A 209 -1.77 -15.86 -5.34
N LYS A 210 -3.05 -15.50 -5.16
CA LYS A 210 -4.18 -16.06 -5.92
C LYS A 210 -4.14 -15.67 -7.40
N LEU A 211 -3.64 -14.48 -7.73
CA LEU A 211 -3.53 -14.00 -9.11
C LEU A 211 -2.66 -14.93 -9.97
N LYS A 212 -1.63 -15.55 -9.37
CA LYS A 212 -0.73 -16.50 -10.04
C LYS A 212 -1.46 -17.73 -10.58
N ASP A 213 -2.59 -18.11 -9.98
CA ASP A 213 -3.42 -19.22 -10.46
C ASP A 213 -4.02 -18.93 -11.84
N TYR A 214 -4.06 -17.66 -12.27
CA TYR A 214 -4.68 -17.21 -13.52
C TYR A 214 -3.67 -16.73 -14.57
N ASN A 215 -2.38 -17.05 -14.42
CA ASN A 215 -1.34 -16.59 -15.35
C ASN A 215 -1.61 -17.05 -16.79
N ASP A 216 -2.11 -18.27 -16.98
CA ASP A 216 -2.40 -18.82 -18.31
C ASP A 216 -3.52 -18.02 -19.01
N GLU A 217 -4.58 -17.70 -18.27
CA GLU A 217 -5.71 -16.89 -18.75
C GLU A 217 -5.30 -15.44 -19.01
N LEU A 218 -4.40 -14.88 -18.20
CA LEU A 218 -3.94 -13.51 -18.35
C LEU A 218 -2.93 -13.33 -19.50
N THR A 219 -2.25 -14.39 -19.92
CA THR A 219 -1.22 -14.35 -20.97
C THR A 219 -1.76 -13.84 -22.32
N VAL A 220 -3.07 -13.99 -22.59
CA VAL A 220 -3.68 -13.46 -23.84
C VAL A 220 -3.65 -11.93 -23.92
N TYR A 221 -3.48 -11.25 -22.79
CA TYR A 221 -3.36 -9.79 -22.68
C TYR A 221 -1.90 -9.32 -22.59
N ASN A 222 -0.95 -10.24 -22.74
CA ASN A 222 0.47 -9.93 -22.84
C ASN A 222 0.83 -9.70 -24.31
N GLU A 223 1.07 -8.44 -24.68
CA GLU A 223 1.47 -8.01 -26.01
C GLU A 223 2.97 -7.70 -26.00
N ASP A 224 3.74 -8.41 -26.82
CA ASP A 224 5.20 -8.24 -26.94
C ASP A 224 5.99 -8.33 -25.62
N GLY A 225 5.48 -9.13 -24.66
CA GLY A 225 6.11 -9.31 -23.34
C GLY A 225 5.53 -8.41 -22.24
N LEU A 226 4.59 -7.52 -22.56
CA LEU A 226 4.01 -6.56 -21.62
C LEU A 226 2.49 -6.74 -21.50
N TYR A 227 1.99 -6.79 -20.27
CA TYR A 227 0.56 -6.83 -19.97
C TYR A 227 -0.10 -5.47 -20.20
N SER A 228 -1.20 -5.46 -20.93
CA SER A 228 -2.08 -4.29 -21.05
C SER A 228 -3.20 -4.34 -20.00
N LEU A 229 -3.07 -3.54 -18.94
CA LEU A 229 -4.12 -3.42 -17.91
C LEU A 229 -5.46 -2.99 -18.52
N ASN A 230 -5.44 -2.02 -19.44
CA ASN A 230 -6.65 -1.56 -20.11
C ASN A 230 -7.32 -2.70 -20.86
N SER A 231 -6.55 -3.52 -21.58
CA SER A 231 -7.11 -4.68 -22.29
C SER A 231 -7.70 -5.71 -21.32
N ILE A 232 -7.05 -5.96 -20.18
CA ILE A 232 -7.57 -6.88 -19.15
C ILE A 232 -8.90 -6.36 -18.60
N LEU A 233 -8.96 -5.09 -18.23
CA LEU A 233 -10.14 -4.48 -17.59
C LEU A 233 -11.31 -4.28 -18.58
N GLU A 234 -11.03 -3.95 -19.85
CA GLU A 234 -12.06 -3.83 -20.89
C GLU A 234 -12.71 -5.18 -21.23
N ASN A 235 -11.99 -6.28 -21.01
CA ASN A 235 -12.45 -7.64 -21.25
C ASN A 235 -12.65 -8.42 -19.93
N GLU A 236 -12.93 -7.72 -18.82
CA GLU A 236 -13.13 -8.35 -17.52
C GLU A 236 -14.23 -9.44 -17.58
N GLU A 237 -15.29 -9.23 -18.36
CA GLU A 237 -16.38 -10.19 -18.54
C GLU A 237 -15.94 -11.54 -19.15
N ASP A 238 -14.81 -11.57 -19.86
CA ASP A 238 -14.25 -12.77 -20.48
C ASP A 238 -13.29 -13.53 -19.55
N LEU A 239 -12.91 -12.94 -18.41
CA LEU A 239 -12.04 -13.60 -17.42
C LEU A 239 -12.80 -14.71 -16.68
N PRO A 240 -12.10 -15.67 -16.04
CA PRO A 240 -12.76 -16.61 -15.14
C PRO A 240 -13.59 -15.90 -14.08
N VAL A 241 -14.79 -16.41 -13.80
CA VAL A 241 -15.74 -15.79 -12.84
C VAL A 241 -15.09 -15.58 -11.47
N GLU A 242 -14.23 -16.48 -11.04
CA GLU A 242 -13.49 -16.35 -9.77
C GLU A 242 -12.51 -15.16 -9.79
N LEU A 243 -11.83 -14.91 -10.91
CA LEU A 243 -10.94 -13.75 -11.08
C LEU A 243 -11.72 -12.44 -11.18
N GLN A 244 -12.85 -12.42 -11.90
CA GLN A 244 -13.75 -11.25 -11.93
C GLN A 244 -14.20 -10.88 -10.51
N ASN A 245 -14.67 -11.88 -9.75
CA ASN A 245 -15.09 -11.70 -8.38
C ASN A 245 -13.96 -11.21 -7.48
N LEU A 246 -12.74 -11.73 -7.66
CA LEU A 246 -11.55 -11.28 -6.95
C LEU A 246 -11.28 -9.80 -7.24
N ILE A 247 -11.20 -9.40 -8.51
CA ILE A 247 -10.97 -8.00 -8.93
C ILE A 247 -12.03 -7.07 -8.32
N GLN A 248 -13.31 -7.37 -8.52
CA GLN A 248 -14.41 -6.54 -8.04
C GLN A 248 -14.49 -6.44 -6.51
N SER A 249 -14.17 -7.53 -5.81
CA SER A 249 -14.18 -7.54 -4.34
C SER A 249 -13.06 -6.66 -3.79
N LEU A 250 -11.85 -6.74 -4.36
CA LEU A 250 -10.66 -6.01 -3.93
C LEU A 250 -10.72 -4.52 -4.28
N GLN A 251 -11.31 -4.16 -5.43
CA GLN A 251 -11.63 -2.77 -5.76
C GLN A 251 -12.46 -2.09 -4.67
N LYS A 252 -13.44 -2.79 -4.10
CA LYS A 252 -14.22 -2.24 -2.98
C LYS A 252 -13.37 -2.03 -1.73
N GLN A 253 -12.31 -2.82 -1.54
CA GLN A 253 -11.39 -2.72 -0.41
C GLN A 253 -10.32 -1.64 -0.57
N GLY A 254 -10.23 -0.98 -1.73
CA GLY A 254 -9.18 0.00 -2.00
C GLY A 254 -7.94 -0.59 -2.68
N LEU A 255 -8.07 -1.73 -3.34
CA LEU A 255 -7.02 -2.35 -4.14
C LEU A 255 -7.42 -2.39 -5.62
N GLU A 256 -6.46 -2.20 -6.52
CA GLU A 256 -6.69 -2.27 -7.96
C GLU A 256 -5.61 -3.09 -8.66
N LEU A 257 -5.91 -3.63 -9.83
CA LEU A 257 -4.89 -4.28 -10.65
C LEU A 257 -3.99 -3.20 -11.27
N GLY A 258 -2.70 -3.33 -11.04
CA GLY A 258 -1.66 -2.44 -11.54
C GLY A 258 -0.54 -3.22 -12.22
N ALA A 259 0.25 -2.50 -13.00
CA ALA A 259 1.41 -3.02 -13.71
C ALA A 259 2.68 -2.70 -12.92
N ILE A 260 3.64 -3.61 -12.99
CA ILE A 260 5.01 -3.45 -12.47
C ILE A 260 5.97 -3.45 -13.66
N GLU A 261 7.06 -2.69 -13.57
CA GLU A 261 8.11 -2.61 -14.59
C GLU A 261 7.56 -2.40 -16.00
N ASP A 262 6.80 -1.32 -16.18
CA ASP A 262 6.20 -0.95 -17.48
C ASP A 262 5.32 -2.04 -18.11
N GLY A 263 4.79 -2.97 -17.29
CA GLY A 263 3.88 -4.02 -17.73
C GLY A 263 4.47 -5.43 -17.78
N LEU A 264 5.70 -5.67 -17.34
CA LEU A 264 6.26 -7.02 -17.30
C LEU A 264 5.48 -7.96 -16.37
N GLU A 265 4.99 -7.42 -15.25
CA GLU A 265 4.18 -8.15 -14.29
C GLU A 265 2.93 -7.34 -13.94
N ILE A 266 1.89 -8.03 -13.48
CA ILE A 266 0.67 -7.41 -12.96
C ILE A 266 0.41 -7.89 -11.53
N GLU A 267 -0.04 -6.98 -10.70
CA GLU A 267 -0.34 -7.25 -9.29
C GLU A 267 -1.46 -6.36 -8.79
N PHE A 268 -2.11 -6.75 -7.70
CA PHE A 268 -2.96 -5.84 -6.94
C PHE A 268 -2.12 -4.84 -6.16
N ARG A 269 -2.50 -3.56 -6.25
CA ARG A 269 -1.84 -2.40 -5.64
C ARG A 269 -2.86 -1.55 -4.91
N PHE A 270 -2.38 -0.70 -4.01
CA PHE A 270 -3.24 0.24 -3.31
C PHE A 270 -3.77 1.31 -4.26
N ASN A 271 -5.09 1.47 -4.32
CA ASN A 271 -5.74 2.53 -5.08
C ASN A 271 -5.84 3.79 -4.20
N GLN A 272 -4.80 4.63 -4.29
CA GLN A 272 -4.72 5.87 -3.53
C GLN A 272 -5.89 6.79 -3.83
N ASP A 273 -6.22 6.99 -5.10
CA ASP A 273 -7.25 7.95 -5.52
C ASP A 273 -8.61 7.59 -4.93
N LEU A 274 -8.98 6.31 -4.92
CA LEU A 274 -10.24 5.82 -4.38
C LEU A 274 -10.33 6.02 -2.87
N VAL A 275 -9.25 5.75 -2.15
CA VAL A 275 -9.26 5.78 -0.68
C VAL A 275 -9.04 7.19 -0.17
N GLN A 276 -7.99 7.87 -0.63
CA GLN A 276 -7.63 9.22 -0.20
C GLN A 276 -8.75 10.22 -0.49
N SER A 277 -9.42 10.14 -1.66
CA SER A 277 -10.53 11.04 -1.98
C SER A 277 -11.73 10.93 -1.01
N LYS A 278 -11.91 9.78 -0.36
CA LYS A 278 -13.00 9.54 0.60
C LYS A 278 -12.69 10.05 2.00
N ILE A 279 -11.45 9.91 2.46
CA ILE A 279 -11.12 10.10 3.89
C ILE A 279 -10.03 11.12 4.17
N ALA A 280 -9.29 11.65 3.19
CA ALA A 280 -8.16 12.56 3.48
C ALA A 280 -8.56 13.79 4.32
N TYR A 281 -9.73 14.38 4.06
CA TYR A 281 -10.22 15.54 4.81
C TYR A 281 -10.64 15.22 6.26
N LYS A 282 -10.69 13.95 6.63
CA LYS A 282 -10.98 13.45 7.98
C LYS A 282 -9.71 13.11 8.77
N LEU A 283 -8.55 13.09 8.13
CA LEU A 283 -7.30 12.64 8.73
C LEU A 283 -6.39 13.83 9.05
N ASP A 284 -5.47 13.63 9.99
CA ASP A 284 -4.35 14.55 10.22
C ASP A 284 -3.39 14.53 9.01
N THR A 285 -2.63 15.60 8.81
CA THR A 285 -1.70 15.75 7.69
C THR A 285 -0.61 14.68 7.65
N ILE A 286 -0.33 14.01 8.77
CA ILE A 286 0.59 12.85 8.79
C ILE A 286 0.13 11.70 7.88
N ALA A 287 -1.16 11.66 7.50
CA ALA A 287 -1.73 10.68 6.58
C ALA A 287 -1.05 10.66 5.21
N ASP A 288 -0.53 11.79 4.73
CA ASP A 288 0.06 11.91 3.40
C ASP A 288 1.28 10.98 3.24
N GLY A 289 2.10 10.84 4.28
CA GLY A 289 3.22 9.90 4.28
C GLY A 289 2.79 8.44 4.27
N TYR A 290 1.71 8.09 5.01
CA TYR A 290 1.16 6.73 4.95
C TYR A 290 0.61 6.39 3.56
N PHE A 291 -0.14 7.31 2.94
CA PHE A 291 -0.62 7.11 1.58
C PHE A 291 0.52 6.98 0.59
N ALA A 292 1.55 7.83 0.68
CA ALA A 292 2.71 7.76 -0.20
C ALA A 292 3.38 6.37 -0.15
N ILE A 293 3.59 5.81 1.04
CA ILE A 293 4.17 4.47 1.19
C ILE A 293 3.30 3.41 0.54
N MET A 294 2.00 3.44 0.85
CA MET A 294 1.07 2.42 0.39
C MET A 294 0.96 2.36 -1.14
N SER A 295 1.05 3.51 -1.80
CA SER A 295 0.92 3.62 -3.27
C SER A 295 2.21 3.30 -4.01
N PHE A 296 3.35 3.69 -3.42
CA PHE A 296 4.65 3.51 -4.03
C PHE A 296 5.28 2.16 -3.73
N GLU A 297 4.78 1.41 -2.75
CA GLU A 297 5.27 0.05 -2.48
C GLU A 297 4.93 -0.93 -3.62
N PRO A 298 5.89 -1.77 -4.07
CA PRO A 298 7.33 -1.71 -3.73
C PRO A 298 8.03 -0.54 -4.45
N PHE A 299 8.98 0.12 -3.76
CA PHE A 299 9.71 1.24 -4.36
C PHE A 299 10.76 0.80 -5.38
N THR A 300 11.26 -0.43 -5.22
CA THR A 300 12.38 -0.96 -5.99
C THR A 300 12.16 -2.42 -6.35
N TYR A 301 12.66 -2.83 -7.51
CA TYR A 301 12.78 -4.23 -7.91
C TYR A 301 14.13 -4.45 -8.58
N ALA A 302 14.79 -5.58 -8.28
CA ALA A 302 16.10 -5.92 -8.83
C ALA A 302 17.15 -4.78 -8.79
N TRP A 303 17.12 -3.97 -7.72
CA TRP A 303 17.98 -2.79 -7.51
C TRP A 303 17.70 -1.59 -8.43
N GLU A 304 16.54 -1.58 -9.09
CA GLU A 304 16.02 -0.46 -9.88
C GLU A 304 14.86 0.23 -9.16
N LEU A 305 14.71 1.54 -9.38
CA LEU A 305 13.53 2.28 -8.95
C LEU A 305 12.35 1.94 -9.87
N LEU A 306 11.21 1.58 -9.28
CA LEU A 306 9.98 1.28 -10.04
C LEU A 306 9.19 2.52 -10.44
N HIS A 307 9.53 3.67 -9.86
CA HIS A 307 8.83 4.93 -10.05
C HIS A 307 9.77 6.01 -10.56
N PRO A 308 9.24 7.04 -11.25
CA PRO A 308 10.02 8.20 -11.64
C PRO A 308 10.75 8.81 -10.45
N MET A 309 12.01 9.23 -10.67
CA MET A 309 12.89 9.76 -9.62
C MET A 309 12.27 10.94 -8.85
N GLN A 310 11.58 11.84 -9.56
CA GLN A 310 10.94 13.01 -8.95
C GLN A 310 9.77 12.63 -8.03
N GLU A 311 8.97 11.64 -8.44
CA GLU A 311 7.84 11.14 -7.65
C GLU A 311 8.35 10.36 -6.44
N THR A 312 9.38 9.54 -6.64
CA THR A 312 10.10 8.82 -5.59
C THR A 312 10.69 9.78 -4.54
N MET A 313 11.27 10.91 -4.97
CA MET A 313 11.75 11.95 -4.05
C MET A 313 10.60 12.55 -3.24
N GLY A 314 9.45 12.80 -3.87
CA GLY A 314 8.24 13.26 -3.16
C GLY A 314 7.81 12.27 -2.07
N ALA A 315 7.71 10.99 -2.42
CA ALA A 315 7.38 9.92 -1.47
C ALA A 315 8.43 9.78 -0.35
N LEU A 316 9.72 9.93 -0.66
CA LEU A 316 10.79 9.95 0.35
C LEU A 316 10.57 11.03 1.40
N LEU A 317 10.28 12.26 0.97
CA LEU A 317 10.05 13.38 1.88
C LEU A 317 8.76 13.18 2.70
N SER A 318 7.71 12.62 2.11
CA SER A 318 6.50 12.27 2.86
C SER A 318 6.74 11.16 3.89
N MET A 319 7.60 10.18 3.61
CA MET A 319 8.04 9.19 4.61
C MET A 319 8.83 9.87 5.75
N GLU A 320 9.71 10.80 5.40
CA GLU A 320 10.51 11.55 6.36
C GLU A 320 9.64 12.30 7.37
N ASP A 321 8.62 13.02 6.91
CA ASP A 321 7.69 13.76 7.77
C ASP A 321 7.02 12.87 8.82
N VAL A 322 6.72 11.62 8.46
CA VAL A 322 6.16 10.63 9.39
C VAL A 322 7.22 10.08 10.34
N LEU A 323 8.43 9.79 9.84
CA LEU A 323 9.53 9.23 10.64
C LEU A 323 10.10 10.22 11.66
N LEU A 324 10.06 11.52 11.36
CA LEU A 324 10.50 12.58 12.27
C LEU A 324 9.49 12.85 13.41
N ASP A 325 8.28 12.30 13.34
CA ASP A 325 7.28 12.44 14.38
C ASP A 325 7.46 11.38 15.48
N GLU A 326 7.88 11.82 16.67
CA GLU A 326 8.12 10.97 17.84
C GLU A 326 6.90 10.12 18.25
N SER A 327 5.68 10.56 17.91
CA SER A 327 4.44 9.85 18.27
C SER A 327 4.17 8.61 17.43
N VAL A 328 4.83 8.46 16.27
CA VAL A 328 4.56 7.37 15.33
C VAL A 328 5.06 6.03 15.86
N GLY A 329 6.17 6.02 16.61
CA GLY A 329 6.73 4.81 17.23
C GLY A 329 7.00 3.69 16.23
N GLY A 330 8.22 3.64 15.69
CA GLY A 330 8.83 2.44 15.09
C GLY A 330 8.04 1.78 13.94
N PHE A 331 7.79 2.51 12.86
CA PHE A 331 7.34 1.90 11.61
C PHE A 331 8.56 1.35 10.84
N GLY A 332 9.20 0.29 11.35
CA GLY A 332 10.52 -0.17 10.87
C GLY A 332 10.58 -0.50 9.36
N ARG A 333 9.44 -0.83 8.74
CA ARG A 333 9.33 -0.98 7.28
C ARG A 333 9.50 0.36 6.54
N MET A 334 8.89 1.43 7.05
CA MET A 334 9.02 2.78 6.48
C MET A 334 10.44 3.29 6.60
N GLU A 335 11.11 3.06 7.73
CA GLU A 335 12.53 3.36 7.90
C GLU A 335 13.39 2.62 6.87
N THR A 336 13.14 1.32 6.67
CA THR A 336 13.83 0.52 5.65
C THR A 336 13.64 1.08 4.24
N TYR A 337 12.41 1.48 3.88
CA TYR A 337 12.14 2.10 2.58
C TYR A 337 12.78 3.48 2.46
N TYR A 338 12.68 4.32 3.48
CA TYR A 338 13.31 5.63 3.51
C TYR A 338 14.81 5.51 3.25
N THR A 339 15.52 4.68 4.00
CA THR A 339 16.97 4.50 3.84
C THR A 339 17.33 3.98 2.45
N SER A 340 16.59 2.97 1.96
CA SER A 340 16.86 2.39 0.64
C SER A 340 16.59 3.36 -0.50
N VAL A 341 15.45 4.03 -0.47
CA VAL A 341 15.05 5.00 -1.50
C VAL A 341 16.01 6.17 -1.50
N PHE A 342 16.36 6.72 -0.34
CA PHE A 342 17.34 7.80 -0.22
C PHE A 342 18.65 7.37 -0.91
N TYR A 343 19.15 6.17 -0.57
CA TYR A 343 20.38 5.65 -1.16
C TYR A 343 20.31 5.59 -2.69
N PHE A 344 19.24 5.06 -3.27
CA PHE A 344 19.09 4.98 -4.72
C PHE A 344 18.97 6.35 -5.39
N LEU A 345 18.34 7.33 -4.75
CA LEU A 345 18.29 8.70 -5.27
C LEU A 345 19.68 9.37 -5.25
N VAL A 346 20.58 8.98 -4.36
CA VAL A 346 21.95 9.50 -4.30
C VAL A 346 22.94 8.73 -5.16
N LYS A 347 22.91 7.40 -5.12
CA LYS A 347 23.89 6.55 -5.82
C LYS A 347 23.44 6.12 -7.21
N GLY A 348 22.17 6.36 -7.54
CA GLY A 348 21.55 5.92 -8.78
C GLY A 348 21.36 4.41 -8.82
N THR A 349 20.88 3.94 -9.96
CA THR A 349 20.63 2.54 -10.25
C THR A 349 21.41 2.11 -11.50
N ARG A 350 21.30 0.85 -11.93
CA ARG A 350 21.98 0.38 -13.14
C ARG A 350 21.38 1.02 -14.39
N GLU A 351 20.05 1.08 -14.49
CA GLU A 351 19.37 1.69 -15.64
C GLU A 351 19.38 3.22 -15.56
N ASN A 352 19.46 3.78 -14.35
CA ASN A 352 19.59 5.20 -14.10
C ASN A 352 20.93 5.52 -13.40
N PRO A 353 22.07 5.47 -14.11
CA PRO A 353 23.35 5.79 -13.50
C PRO A 353 23.46 7.30 -13.25
N VAL A 354 24.10 7.67 -12.15
CA VAL A 354 24.36 9.07 -11.76
C VAL A 354 25.21 9.81 -12.80
N PHE A 355 26.20 9.14 -13.37
CA PHE A 355 27.15 9.74 -14.31
C PHE A 355 26.75 9.48 -15.76
N SER A 356 26.94 10.50 -16.59
CA SER A 356 26.95 10.36 -18.04
C SER A 356 28.20 9.61 -18.52
N ALA A 357 28.21 9.18 -19.79
CA ALA A 357 29.40 8.59 -20.43
C ALA A 357 30.67 9.46 -20.39
N LYS A 358 30.52 10.77 -20.10
CA LYS A 358 31.64 11.71 -19.93
C LYS A 358 32.19 11.76 -18.50
N GLY A 359 31.67 10.94 -17.59
CA GLY A 359 32.02 10.95 -16.17
C GLY A 359 31.56 12.23 -15.47
N ILE A 360 30.46 12.83 -15.93
CA ILE A 360 29.86 14.02 -15.32
C ILE A 360 28.47 13.65 -14.82
N VAL A 361 28.12 14.02 -13.58
CA VAL A 361 26.79 13.80 -12.98
C VAL A 361 25.72 14.34 -13.94
N LYS A 362 24.69 13.55 -14.22
CA LYS A 362 23.60 13.95 -15.14
C LYS A 362 22.73 15.05 -14.51
N GLU A 363 22.12 15.89 -15.34
CA GLU A 363 21.47 17.13 -14.88
C GLU A 363 20.26 16.88 -13.97
N GLU A 364 19.53 15.79 -14.22
CA GLU A 364 18.41 15.34 -13.39
C GLU A 364 18.81 15.11 -11.93
N TYR A 365 19.95 14.44 -11.68
CA TYR A 365 20.50 14.25 -10.34
C TYR A 365 20.92 15.57 -9.70
N ARG A 366 21.59 16.46 -10.46
CA ARG A 366 22.01 17.77 -9.94
C ARG A 366 20.81 18.59 -9.48
N LYS A 367 19.75 18.60 -10.28
CA LYS A 367 18.53 19.33 -9.97
C LYS A 367 17.87 18.74 -8.72
N MET A 368 17.70 17.43 -8.67
CA MET A 368 17.11 16.74 -7.53
C MET A 368 17.91 16.96 -6.24
N TRP A 369 19.23 16.74 -6.24
CA TRP A 369 20.03 16.90 -5.03
C TRP A 369 20.01 18.34 -4.52
N ARG A 370 20.02 19.34 -5.42
CA ARG A 370 19.85 20.75 -5.01
C ARG A 370 18.49 20.96 -4.35
N GLN A 371 17.40 20.44 -4.92
CA GLN A 371 16.08 20.53 -4.30
C GLN A 371 16.06 19.88 -2.90
N MET A 372 16.67 18.70 -2.75
CA MET A 372 16.78 18.02 -1.46
C MET A 372 17.68 18.76 -0.46
N THR A 373 18.53 19.69 -0.89
CA THR A 373 19.30 20.56 0.02
C THR A 373 18.52 21.78 0.52
N GLU A 374 17.37 22.08 -0.10
CA GLU A 374 16.54 23.26 0.16
C GLU A 374 15.32 22.95 1.05
N VAL A 375 15.14 21.69 1.45
CA VAL A 375 14.05 21.26 2.35
C VAL A 375 14.26 21.76 3.79
N ASP A 376 13.32 21.44 4.69
CA ASP A 376 13.37 21.89 6.09
C ASP A 376 14.69 21.53 6.79
N LYS A 377 15.14 22.38 7.71
CA LYS A 377 16.42 22.20 8.42
C LYS A 377 16.44 21.04 9.41
N ASN A 378 15.28 20.47 9.72
CA ASN A 378 15.17 19.26 10.53
C ASN A 378 15.18 17.99 9.67
N SER A 379 15.21 18.12 8.35
CA SER A 379 15.43 17.00 7.43
C SER A 379 16.88 16.50 7.52
N PRO A 380 17.13 15.18 7.48
CA PRO A 380 18.44 14.60 7.18
C PRO A 380 19.02 15.05 5.82
N SER A 381 18.16 15.34 4.83
CA SER A 381 18.57 15.53 3.44
C SER A 381 19.63 16.63 3.23
N PRO A 382 19.48 17.85 3.77
CA PRO A 382 20.49 18.89 3.62
C PRO A 382 21.84 18.53 4.26
N TYR A 383 21.85 17.83 5.40
CA TYR A 383 23.09 17.49 6.10
C TYR A 383 23.93 16.48 5.32
N LEU A 384 23.26 15.52 4.68
CA LEU A 384 23.91 14.50 3.86
C LEU A 384 24.33 15.06 2.48
N LEU A 385 23.49 15.89 1.86
CA LEU A 385 23.70 16.27 0.45
C LEU A 385 24.48 17.57 0.25
N ILE A 386 24.48 18.51 1.20
CA ILE A 386 25.24 19.76 1.04
C ILE A 386 26.74 19.51 0.82
N PRO A 387 27.42 18.64 1.59
CA PRO A 387 28.83 18.32 1.37
C PRO A 387 29.07 17.77 -0.05
N ILE A 388 28.29 16.77 -0.44
CA ILE A 388 28.34 16.13 -1.76
C ILE A 388 28.17 17.15 -2.90
N VAL A 389 27.11 17.96 -2.83
CA VAL A 389 26.79 18.96 -3.87
C VAL A 389 27.91 20.00 -3.98
N LYS A 390 28.45 20.48 -2.86
CA LYS A 390 29.54 21.47 -2.86
C LYS A 390 30.81 20.93 -3.53
N GLU A 391 31.18 19.70 -3.25
CA GLU A 391 32.36 19.08 -3.87
C GLU A 391 32.19 18.94 -5.38
N PHE A 392 31.05 18.40 -5.81
CA PHE A 392 30.74 18.28 -7.23
C PHE A 392 30.72 19.65 -7.91
N GLU A 393 30.06 20.66 -7.35
CA GLU A 393 30.05 22.02 -7.92
C GLU A 393 31.47 22.60 -8.04
N GLY A 394 32.31 22.37 -7.03
CA GLY A 394 33.71 22.82 -7.01
C GLY A 394 34.60 22.24 -8.12
N ASN A 395 34.24 21.09 -8.70
CA ASN A 395 35.03 20.43 -9.75
C ASN A 395 34.27 20.20 -11.07
N GLY A 396 33.15 20.89 -11.27
CA GLY A 396 32.36 20.78 -12.50
C GLY A 396 31.63 19.44 -12.63
N TRP A 397 31.15 18.91 -11.50
CA TRP A 397 30.29 17.73 -11.36
C TRP A 397 30.94 16.41 -11.77
N LYS A 398 32.22 16.22 -11.44
CA LYS A 398 32.99 15.04 -11.87
C LYS A 398 33.43 14.13 -10.73
N LYS A 399 33.63 14.65 -9.52
CA LYS A 399 34.15 13.90 -8.38
C LYS A 399 33.53 14.41 -7.06
N SER A 400 33.43 13.55 -6.07
CA SER A 400 33.15 13.92 -4.69
C SER A 400 33.58 12.75 -3.81
N GLU A 401 34.45 13.03 -2.84
CA GLU A 401 34.90 12.04 -1.85
C GLU A 401 33.73 11.69 -0.92
N GLU A 402 32.95 12.71 -0.52
CA GLU A 402 31.72 12.54 0.27
C GLU A 402 30.70 11.63 -0.43
N TRP A 403 30.54 11.75 -1.75
CA TRP A 403 29.64 10.87 -2.51
C TRP A 403 30.20 9.45 -2.66
N ASP A 404 31.52 9.32 -2.82
CA ASP A 404 32.18 8.02 -2.92
C ASP A 404 32.03 7.23 -1.61
N ASP A 405 32.15 7.90 -0.47
CA ASP A 405 32.05 7.33 0.88
C ASP A 405 30.60 7.20 1.40
N PHE A 406 29.63 7.88 0.78
CA PHE A 406 28.21 7.84 1.17
C PHE A 406 27.64 6.42 1.21
N SER A 407 27.01 6.08 2.34
CA SER A 407 26.53 4.74 2.67
C SER A 407 25.10 4.74 3.26
N TYR A 408 24.55 3.55 3.47
CA TYR A 408 23.27 3.37 4.18
C TYR A 408 23.35 3.83 5.64
N GLU A 409 24.49 3.60 6.31
CA GLU A 409 24.68 3.95 7.72
C GLU A 409 24.59 5.46 7.94
N ASP A 410 25.08 6.27 6.99
CA ASP A 410 24.99 7.73 7.07
C ASP A 410 23.54 8.21 7.11
N ILE A 411 22.66 7.56 6.34
CA ILE A 411 21.23 7.89 6.28
C ILE A 411 20.54 7.50 7.59
N GLU A 412 20.79 6.29 8.09
CA GLU A 412 20.21 5.81 9.36
C GLU A 412 20.65 6.69 10.54
N VAL A 413 21.94 7.02 10.62
CA VAL A 413 22.49 7.90 11.66
C VAL A 413 21.88 9.30 11.55
N ALA A 414 21.79 9.87 10.35
CA ALA A 414 21.20 11.19 10.17
C ALA A 414 19.71 11.21 10.55
N LEU A 415 18.94 10.18 10.18
CA LEU A 415 17.53 10.04 10.58
C LEU A 415 17.39 9.95 12.10
N HIS A 416 18.17 9.10 12.77
CA HIS A 416 18.13 9.00 14.23
C HIS A 416 18.51 10.31 14.92
N LEU A 417 19.51 11.04 14.41
CA LEU A 417 19.86 12.36 14.95
C LEU A 417 18.74 13.38 14.70
N ALA A 418 18.06 13.31 13.56
CA ALA A 418 16.93 14.19 13.23
C ALA A 418 15.76 14.00 14.20
N VAL A 419 15.39 12.75 14.47
CA VAL A 419 14.35 12.41 15.45
C VAL A 419 14.69 12.97 16.83
N ASN A 420 15.96 12.96 17.23
CA ASN A 420 16.40 13.48 18.53
C ASN A 420 16.66 15.01 18.55
N GLY A 421 16.48 15.72 17.43
CA GLY A 421 16.80 17.15 17.32
C GLY A 421 18.30 17.46 17.35
N ASP A 422 19.15 16.48 17.06
CA ASP A 422 20.60 16.48 17.22
C ASP A 422 21.38 16.51 15.89
N LEU A 423 20.71 16.81 14.76
CA LEU A 423 21.34 16.89 13.43
C LEU A 423 22.55 17.84 13.35
N GLY A 424 22.64 18.82 14.25
CA GLY A 424 23.82 19.68 14.37
C GLY A 424 25.13 18.92 14.59
N GLN A 425 25.08 17.67 15.03
CA GLN A 425 26.25 16.79 15.19
C GLN A 425 26.85 16.32 13.85
N PHE A 426 26.10 16.38 12.75
CA PHE A 426 26.59 16.05 11.40
C PHE A 426 27.42 17.18 10.78
N MET A 427 27.25 18.41 11.25
CA MET A 427 27.98 19.56 10.71
C MET A 427 29.41 19.55 11.26
N PRO A 428 30.45 19.55 10.41
CA PRO A 428 31.80 19.72 10.90
C PRO A 428 31.88 20.99 11.74
N THR A 429 32.38 20.85 12.97
CA THR A 429 32.73 21.99 13.82
C THR A 429 33.69 22.88 13.03
N LYS A 430 33.22 24.09 12.71
CA LYS A 430 33.99 25.11 11.98
C LYS A 430 35.39 25.34 12.53
#